data_AF-A0A374C0K0-F1
#
_entry.id   AF-A0A374C0K0-F1
#
_cell.length_a   1.000
_cell.length_b   1.000
_cell.length_c   1.000
_cell.angle_alpha   90.00
_cell.angle_beta   90.00
_cell.angle_gamma   90.00
#
_symmetry.space_group_name_H-M   'P 1'
#
loop_
_entity.id
_entity.type
_entity.pdbx_description
1 polymer ?
#
loop_
_entity_poly.entity_id
_entity_poly.type
_entity_poly.pdbx_seq_one_letter_code
_entity_poly.pdbx_strand_id
1 'polypeptide(L)'
;MDVRAGAGMTVSQSNEHLRVASNGAYVSRLSNNFDPTRERLNFEIKNGEVTPVDKATSIPRRIETILWQRGIKDPNKELIKKGKDPNRRTVANFILGGSREQMHRLAFGNQVVDLEHGADNSSIRRMPEIENWAKDMYRFMSAQFGEKNIAAFVVHLDETNPHIHCTVLPITKDEKLSWKKVMVGEVDSKFEYQKRMMKLHDEISKINADYGLERGDAIAETGAKHRTTEQYHQELRKELKEQNKRLFDTKIVLDDAIEKNKETIKEQKQTIDSLNKEIKHASARVKGLSTMIEHLETYKEDLEKEIAKLKADRDSGKISAEEAARKMDAITKNLEDVKAQILDKESKLSEAQAKLDSLNAQTSKTETRYQEVKTKLQTAQPEYNKNAIQEMEAFGYNLAAFDAMKRMEKYNEMTANMSPDERKILDKYNSVLLDDSIFEQMAENATEITTVATALFLGYLDKATAIAESHGGGGGPGTGWGKKDDEDELAFKRRCMLMAMHMMRPQNKVKRKR
;
A
#
# COMPACT_ATOMS: atom_id res chain seq x y z
N MET A 1 10.21 -29.36 -4.04
CA MET A 1 11.40 -29.72 -4.85
C MET A 1 11.22 -29.12 -6.24
N ASP A 2 12.23 -28.41 -6.73
CA ASP A 2 12.33 -27.94 -8.12
C ASP A 2 13.63 -28.47 -8.74
N VAL A 3 13.66 -28.69 -10.04
CA VAL A 3 14.84 -29.19 -10.76
C VAL A 3 15.10 -28.40 -12.04
N ARG A 4 16.32 -27.89 -12.17
CA ARG A 4 16.78 -27.19 -13.36
C ARG A 4 17.94 -27.91 -14.01
N ALA A 5 17.84 -28.11 -15.32
CA ALA A 5 18.94 -28.61 -16.12
C ALA A 5 19.95 -27.50 -16.41
N GLY A 6 21.24 -27.80 -16.29
CA GLY A 6 22.34 -26.90 -16.62
C GLY A 6 23.33 -27.57 -17.56
N ALA A 7 24.01 -26.76 -18.37
CA ALA A 7 25.12 -27.21 -19.23
C ALA A 7 26.47 -27.28 -18.49
N GLY A 8 26.43 -27.15 -17.17
CA GLY A 8 27.58 -27.05 -16.28
C GLY A 8 27.20 -26.22 -15.06
N MET A 9 28.20 -25.98 -14.21
CA MET A 9 28.12 -25.02 -13.11
C MET A 9 29.10 -23.90 -13.41
N THR A 10 28.65 -22.65 -13.38
CA THR A 10 29.57 -21.50 -13.52
C THR A 10 30.26 -21.21 -12.20
N VAL A 11 31.41 -20.53 -12.24
CA VAL A 11 32.08 -20.06 -11.02
C VAL A 11 31.19 -19.08 -10.24
N SER A 12 30.43 -18.23 -10.95
CA SER A 12 29.51 -17.29 -10.30
C SER A 12 28.41 -18.00 -9.50
N GLN A 13 27.74 -18.99 -10.11
CA GLN A 13 26.74 -19.82 -9.43
C GLN A 13 27.35 -20.61 -8.27
N SER A 14 28.56 -21.14 -8.48
CA SER A 14 29.29 -21.82 -7.39
C SER A 14 29.58 -20.91 -6.22
N ASN A 15 29.97 -19.66 -6.48
CA ASN A 15 30.29 -18.71 -5.43
C ASN A 15 29.03 -18.29 -4.66
N GLU A 16 27.90 -18.19 -5.35
CA GLU A 16 26.59 -17.95 -4.74
C GLU A 16 26.22 -19.12 -3.82
N HIS A 17 26.29 -20.36 -4.30
CA HIS A 17 25.99 -21.55 -3.49
C HIS A 17 26.94 -21.70 -2.29
N LEU A 18 28.23 -21.44 -2.46
CA LEU A 18 29.23 -21.65 -1.41
C LEU A 18 29.48 -20.40 -0.55
N ARG A 19 28.81 -19.28 -0.85
CA ARG A 19 29.07 -17.95 -0.25
C ARG A 19 30.57 -17.59 -0.27
N VAL A 20 31.21 -17.80 -1.43
CA VAL A 20 32.61 -17.44 -1.66
C VAL A 20 32.67 -15.95 -1.97
N ALA A 21 33.43 -15.21 -1.17
CA ALA A 21 33.56 -13.75 -1.18
C ALA A 21 32.33 -12.97 -0.65
N SER A 22 31.68 -13.45 0.42
CA SER A 22 30.57 -12.76 1.12
C SER A 22 30.93 -11.43 1.82
N ASN A 23 32.10 -10.84 1.56
CA ASN A 23 32.51 -9.56 2.12
C ASN A 23 32.65 -8.48 1.02
N GLY A 24 32.08 -7.30 1.27
CA GLY A 24 32.19 -6.12 0.39
C GLY A 24 31.20 -6.12 -0.78
N ALA A 25 31.61 -5.58 -1.93
CA ALA A 25 30.79 -5.34 -3.13
C ALA A 25 30.16 -6.59 -3.80
N TYR A 26 30.43 -7.79 -3.28
CA TYR A 26 29.75 -9.01 -3.69
C TYR A 26 28.40 -9.18 -2.97
N VAL A 27 28.26 -8.63 -1.76
CA VAL A 27 26.99 -8.64 -0.99
C VAL A 27 25.90 -7.86 -1.72
N SER A 28 26.24 -6.78 -2.44
CA SER A 28 25.29 -6.01 -3.25
C SER A 28 24.79 -6.74 -4.52
N ARG A 29 25.44 -7.85 -4.91
CA ARG A 29 24.97 -8.75 -5.97
C ARG A 29 24.14 -9.92 -5.46
N LEU A 30 24.18 -10.21 -4.16
CA LEU A 30 23.32 -11.22 -3.55
C LEU A 30 21.90 -10.66 -3.50
N SER A 31 20.90 -11.55 -3.55
CA SER A 31 19.50 -11.09 -3.54
C SER A 31 19.22 -10.27 -2.27
N ASN A 32 18.29 -9.31 -2.33
CA ASN A 32 17.86 -8.51 -1.16
C ASN A 32 17.43 -9.36 0.06
N ASN A 33 17.25 -10.67 -0.14
CA ASN A 33 16.85 -11.64 0.86
C ASN A 33 18.02 -12.24 1.65
N PHE A 34 19.28 -11.98 1.25
CA PHE A 34 20.47 -12.52 1.92
C PHE A 34 20.80 -11.73 3.20
N ASP A 35 21.05 -12.46 4.27
CA ASP A 35 21.43 -11.97 5.59
C ASP A 35 22.85 -12.47 5.95
N PRO A 36 23.86 -11.60 5.88
CA PRO A 36 25.25 -11.95 6.18
C PRO A 36 25.46 -12.49 7.60
N THR A 37 24.64 -12.07 8.56
CA THR A 37 24.80 -12.44 9.98
C THR A 37 24.44 -13.91 10.21
N ARG A 38 23.54 -14.47 9.38
CA ARG A 38 23.13 -15.88 9.40
C ARG A 38 23.99 -16.79 8.54
N GLU A 39 24.86 -16.26 7.68
CA GLU A 39 25.70 -17.05 6.76
C GLU A 39 26.51 -18.16 7.46
N ARG A 40 27.00 -17.86 8.67
CA ARG A 40 27.75 -18.83 9.51
C ARG A 40 26.96 -20.08 9.90
N LEU A 41 25.63 -20.04 9.76
CA LEU A 41 24.73 -21.16 10.06
C LEU A 41 24.60 -22.12 8.87
N ASN A 42 25.00 -21.71 7.66
CA ASN A 42 25.00 -22.57 6.49
C ASN A 42 25.91 -23.79 6.69
N PHE A 43 25.58 -24.88 6.01
CA PHE A 43 26.37 -26.12 6.07
C PHE A 43 26.23 -26.94 4.80
N GLU A 44 27.06 -27.96 4.69
CA GLU A 44 27.00 -28.95 3.63
C GLU A 44 26.80 -30.35 4.21
N ILE A 45 26.13 -31.22 3.45
CA ILE A 45 26.15 -32.66 3.71
C ILE A 45 27.17 -33.31 2.78
N LYS A 46 28.22 -33.91 3.36
CA LYS A 46 29.25 -34.66 2.64
C LYS A 46 29.31 -36.08 3.18
N ASN A 47 29.12 -37.07 2.32
CA ASN A 47 29.11 -38.49 2.69
C ASN A 47 28.14 -38.79 3.86
N GLY A 48 26.97 -38.14 3.87
CA GLY A 48 25.96 -38.28 4.93
C GLY A 48 26.21 -37.48 6.20
N GLU A 49 27.36 -36.80 6.33
CA GLU A 49 27.71 -36.03 7.53
C GLU A 49 27.61 -34.52 7.33
N VAL A 50 27.25 -33.83 8.41
CA VAL A 50 27.16 -32.36 8.46
C VAL A 50 28.58 -31.79 8.55
N THR A 51 28.91 -30.92 7.61
CA THR A 51 30.22 -30.28 7.51
C THR A 51 30.05 -28.78 7.26
N PRO A 52 31.01 -27.94 7.68
CA PRO A 52 31.03 -26.53 7.29
C PRO A 52 31.07 -26.38 5.76
N VAL A 53 30.52 -25.29 5.24
CA VAL A 53 30.57 -24.97 3.81
C VAL A 53 32.02 -24.87 3.35
N ASP A 54 32.40 -25.69 2.36
CA ASP A 54 33.74 -25.71 1.80
C ASP A 54 33.86 -24.67 0.69
N LYS A 55 34.32 -23.50 1.13
CA LYS A 55 34.57 -22.33 0.28
C LYS A 55 35.87 -22.43 -0.53
N ALA A 56 36.73 -23.40 -0.23
CA ALA A 56 38.04 -23.53 -0.89
C ALA A 56 37.92 -24.26 -2.23
N THR A 57 37.03 -25.25 -2.32
CA THR A 57 36.84 -26.06 -3.53
C THR A 57 35.54 -25.70 -4.23
N SER A 58 35.64 -24.95 -5.33
CA SER A 58 34.48 -24.57 -6.14
C SER A 58 33.74 -25.79 -6.69
N ILE A 59 32.42 -25.70 -6.82
CA ILE A 59 31.57 -26.78 -7.36
C ILE A 59 32.06 -27.23 -8.76
N PRO A 60 32.43 -26.35 -9.70
CA PRO A 60 32.99 -26.77 -10.99
C PRO A 60 34.24 -27.65 -10.82
N ARG A 61 35.15 -27.32 -9.90
CA ARG A 61 36.33 -28.14 -9.61
C ARG A 61 35.96 -29.49 -9.00
N ARG A 62 34.94 -29.52 -8.13
CA ARG A 62 34.38 -30.78 -7.60
C ARG A 62 33.83 -31.66 -8.72
N ILE A 63 33.06 -31.08 -9.66
CA ILE A 63 32.53 -31.78 -10.83
C ILE A 63 33.65 -32.33 -11.70
N GLU A 64 34.66 -31.52 -12.01
CA GLU A 64 35.82 -31.97 -12.79
C GLU A 64 36.56 -33.13 -12.12
N THR A 65 36.72 -33.07 -10.79
CA THR A 65 37.36 -34.14 -10.01
C THR A 65 36.55 -35.44 -10.10
N ILE A 66 35.22 -35.38 -9.92
CA ILE A 66 34.33 -36.54 -10.01
C ILE A 66 34.40 -37.17 -11.41
N LEU A 67 34.33 -36.35 -12.46
CA LEU A 67 34.40 -36.85 -13.84
C LEU A 67 35.76 -37.47 -14.15
N TRP A 68 36.85 -36.84 -13.70
CA TRP A 68 38.22 -37.34 -13.90
C TRP A 68 38.45 -38.69 -13.20
N GLN A 69 38.06 -38.81 -11.92
CA GLN A 69 38.19 -40.05 -11.15
C GLN A 69 37.42 -41.23 -11.77
N ARG A 70 36.36 -40.93 -12.52
CA ARG A 70 35.49 -41.91 -13.17
C ARG A 70 35.85 -42.14 -14.65
N GLY A 71 36.88 -41.46 -15.16
CA GLY A 71 37.29 -41.56 -16.57
C GLY A 71 36.29 -40.96 -17.56
N ILE A 72 35.39 -40.10 -17.11
CA ILE A 72 34.33 -39.50 -17.91
C ILE A 72 34.80 -38.19 -18.51
N LYS A 73 34.65 -38.03 -19.82
CA LYS A 73 34.90 -36.76 -20.52
C LYS A 73 33.64 -35.90 -20.50
N ASP A 74 33.78 -34.64 -20.07
CA ASP A 74 32.71 -33.66 -20.18
C ASP A 74 32.50 -33.29 -21.68
N PRO A 75 31.32 -33.55 -22.25
CA PRO A 75 31.04 -33.26 -23.66
C PRO A 75 31.04 -31.75 -23.98
N ASN A 76 30.87 -30.88 -22.98
CA ASN A 76 30.87 -29.42 -23.18
C ASN A 76 32.28 -28.81 -23.17
N LYS A 77 33.28 -29.47 -22.58
CA LYS A 77 34.66 -28.94 -22.54
C LYS A 77 35.23 -28.69 -23.93
N GLU A 78 34.99 -29.60 -24.87
CA GLU A 78 35.46 -29.46 -26.26
C GLU A 78 34.69 -28.40 -27.04
N LEU A 79 33.43 -28.11 -26.67
CA LEU A 79 32.67 -27.01 -27.26
C LEU A 79 33.23 -25.66 -26.78
N ILE A 80 33.47 -25.53 -25.48
CA ILE A 80 34.03 -24.32 -24.87
C ILE A 80 35.42 -24.02 -25.43
N LYS A 81 36.30 -25.02 -25.57
CA LYS A 81 37.62 -24.85 -26.22
C LYS A 81 37.55 -24.33 -27.65
N LYS A 82 36.46 -24.65 -28.37
CA LYS A 82 36.20 -24.19 -29.74
C LYS A 82 35.44 -22.86 -29.79
N GLY A 83 35.27 -22.17 -28.66
CA GLY A 83 34.52 -20.92 -28.55
C GLY A 83 33.02 -21.06 -28.78
N LYS A 84 32.47 -22.27 -28.60
CA LYS A 84 31.03 -22.54 -28.76
C LYS A 84 30.33 -22.64 -27.41
N ASP A 85 29.07 -22.24 -27.37
CA ASP A 85 28.25 -22.34 -26.18
C ASP A 85 27.99 -23.81 -25.77
N PRO A 86 28.08 -24.12 -24.46
CA PRO A 86 27.80 -25.45 -23.95
C PRO A 86 26.30 -25.75 -24.08
N ASN A 87 25.95 -26.85 -24.75
CA ASN A 87 24.55 -27.19 -25.06
C ASN A 87 24.10 -28.55 -24.53
N ARG A 88 24.99 -29.31 -23.86
CA ARG A 88 24.65 -30.61 -23.27
C ARG A 88 24.30 -30.43 -21.79
N ARG A 89 23.20 -31.01 -21.35
CA ARG A 89 22.78 -31.00 -19.94
C ARG A 89 23.66 -31.95 -19.12
N THR A 90 24.66 -31.41 -18.44
CA THR A 90 25.64 -32.17 -17.64
C THR A 90 25.46 -32.00 -16.14
N VAL A 91 24.51 -31.16 -15.71
CA VAL A 91 24.23 -30.89 -14.30
C VAL A 91 22.72 -30.75 -14.08
N ALA A 92 22.21 -31.33 -12.99
CA ALA A 92 20.88 -31.13 -12.44
C ALA A 92 20.97 -30.37 -11.12
N ASN A 93 20.42 -29.17 -11.09
CA ASN A 93 20.36 -28.37 -9.87
C ASN A 93 18.95 -28.51 -9.28
N PHE A 94 18.90 -29.15 -8.12
CA PHE A 94 17.69 -29.30 -7.32
C PHE A 94 17.66 -28.23 -6.24
N ILE A 95 16.46 -27.67 -6.04
CA ILE A 95 16.14 -26.85 -4.86
C ILE A 95 15.18 -27.65 -4.00
N LEU A 96 15.60 -27.99 -2.78
CA LEU A 96 14.76 -28.67 -1.79
C LEU A 96 14.42 -27.69 -0.67
N GLY A 97 13.16 -27.62 -0.31
CA GLY A 97 12.67 -26.70 0.71
C GLY A 97 11.18 -26.93 0.93
N GLY A 98 10.63 -26.17 1.87
CA GLY A 98 9.22 -26.22 2.24
C GLY A 98 8.63 -24.83 2.45
N SER A 99 7.47 -24.79 3.10
CA SER A 99 6.84 -23.54 3.52
C SER A 99 7.72 -22.78 4.51
N ARG A 100 7.77 -21.45 4.37
CA ARG A 100 8.65 -20.57 5.14
C ARG A 100 8.57 -20.81 6.64
N GLU A 101 7.36 -20.81 7.19
CA GLU A 101 7.12 -21.00 8.63
C GLU A 101 7.73 -22.31 9.14
N GLN A 102 7.40 -23.42 8.48
CA GLN A 102 7.89 -24.73 8.87
C GLN A 102 9.41 -24.87 8.70
N MET A 103 9.98 -24.34 7.61
CA MET A 103 11.44 -24.35 7.41
C MET A 103 12.18 -23.51 8.46
N HIS A 104 11.62 -22.36 8.86
CA HIS A 104 12.14 -21.55 9.96
C HIS A 104 12.06 -22.28 11.29
N ARG A 105 10.95 -22.95 11.59
CA ARG A 105 10.79 -23.77 12.79
C ARG A 105 11.85 -24.88 12.86
N LEU A 106 12.14 -25.56 11.75
CA LEU A 106 13.19 -26.58 11.70
C LEU A 106 14.59 -25.96 11.86
N ALA A 107 14.84 -24.81 11.24
CA ALA A 107 16.17 -24.18 11.22
C ALA A 107 16.52 -23.49 12.55
N PHE A 108 15.55 -22.84 13.17
CA PHE A 108 15.77 -21.90 14.29
C PHE A 108 14.89 -22.20 15.51
N GLY A 109 13.97 -23.16 15.44
CA GLY A 109 13.08 -23.50 16.55
C GLY A 109 12.13 -22.35 16.88
N ASN A 110 12.13 -21.93 18.15
CA ASN A 110 11.31 -20.81 18.64
C ASN A 110 12.07 -19.46 18.63
N GLN A 111 13.26 -19.40 18.02
CA GLN A 111 14.02 -18.16 17.93
C GLN A 111 13.35 -17.20 16.95
N VAL A 112 13.25 -15.92 17.33
CA VAL A 112 12.69 -14.88 16.47
C VAL A 112 13.77 -14.45 15.48
N VAL A 113 13.53 -14.70 14.19
CA VAL A 113 14.41 -14.25 13.10
C VAL A 113 13.82 -12.99 12.51
N ASP A 114 14.60 -11.91 12.51
CA ASP A 114 14.22 -10.68 11.84
C ASP A 114 14.53 -10.81 10.34
N LEU A 115 13.51 -10.67 9.51
CA LEU A 115 13.62 -10.79 8.05
C LEU A 115 13.72 -9.41 7.37
N GLU A 116 13.77 -8.32 8.13
CA GLU A 116 14.01 -6.99 7.61
C GLU A 116 15.42 -6.88 7.02
N HIS A 117 15.54 -6.10 5.95
CA HIS A 117 16.81 -5.93 5.25
C HIS A 117 17.80 -5.18 6.14
N GLY A 118 18.95 -5.80 6.42
CA GLY A 118 19.99 -5.23 7.29
C GLY A 118 19.83 -5.56 8.78
N ALA A 119 18.84 -6.36 9.16
CA ALA A 119 18.68 -6.82 10.53
C ALA A 119 19.86 -7.67 11.01
N ASP A 120 20.17 -7.59 12.32
CA ASP A 120 21.24 -8.36 12.93
C ASP A 120 20.71 -9.63 13.61
N ASN A 121 20.94 -10.78 12.96
CA ASN A 121 20.60 -12.10 13.45
C ASN A 121 21.84 -12.89 13.95
N SER A 122 22.90 -12.18 14.36
CA SER A 122 24.14 -12.80 14.86
C SER A 122 23.96 -13.64 16.13
N SER A 123 22.84 -13.49 16.85
CA SER A 123 22.50 -14.28 18.03
C SER A 123 21.86 -15.64 17.71
N ILE A 124 21.29 -15.78 16.50
CA ILE A 124 20.50 -16.95 16.10
C ILE A 124 21.37 -18.19 15.97
N ARG A 125 20.92 -19.33 16.50
CA ARG A 125 21.62 -20.62 16.42
C ARG A 125 20.85 -21.60 15.55
N ARG A 126 21.58 -22.37 14.75
CA ARG A 126 21.02 -23.49 13.97
C ARG A 126 20.57 -24.61 14.90
N MET A 127 19.40 -25.18 14.64
CA MET A 127 18.84 -26.30 15.40
C MET A 127 19.13 -27.67 14.76
N PRO A 128 19.20 -28.77 15.54
CA PRO A 128 19.46 -30.11 15.00
C PRO A 128 18.41 -30.62 14.01
N GLU A 129 17.18 -30.13 14.10
CA GLU A 129 16.05 -30.57 13.28
C GLU A 129 16.28 -30.30 11.79
N ILE A 130 16.82 -29.13 11.42
CA ILE A 130 17.16 -28.84 10.03
C ILE A 130 18.33 -29.70 9.53
N GLU A 131 19.26 -30.09 10.41
CA GLU A 131 20.35 -31.00 10.05
C GLU A 131 19.82 -32.41 9.79
N ASN A 132 18.92 -32.91 10.64
CA ASN A 132 18.27 -34.20 10.45
C ASN A 132 17.47 -34.24 9.15
N TRP A 133 16.67 -33.19 8.90
CA TRP A 133 15.94 -33.04 7.64
C TRP A 133 16.90 -33.03 6.43
N ALA A 134 17.99 -32.27 6.50
CA ALA A 134 18.98 -32.23 5.42
C ALA A 134 19.67 -33.59 5.20
N LYS A 135 19.95 -34.36 6.26
CA LYS A 135 20.49 -35.72 6.17
C LYS A 135 19.52 -36.67 5.50
N ASP A 136 18.23 -36.61 5.83
CA ASP A 136 17.22 -37.45 5.19
C ASP A 136 16.97 -37.06 3.73
N MET A 137 16.97 -35.77 3.41
CA MET A 137 16.96 -35.28 2.03
C MET A 137 18.20 -35.76 1.25
N TYR A 138 19.38 -35.75 1.88
CA TYR A 138 20.60 -36.29 1.25
C TYR A 138 20.50 -37.79 0.99
N ARG A 139 20.02 -38.58 1.95
CA ARG A 139 19.78 -40.03 1.78
C ARG A 139 18.80 -40.29 0.64
N PHE A 140 17.72 -39.52 0.56
CA PHE A 140 16.76 -39.61 -0.53
C PHE A 140 17.40 -39.32 -1.88
N MET A 141 18.12 -38.20 -2.02
CA MET A 141 18.79 -37.85 -3.29
C MET A 141 19.85 -38.89 -3.68
N SER A 142 20.60 -39.40 -2.70
CA SER A 142 21.60 -40.46 -2.90
C SER A 142 20.97 -41.78 -3.35
N ALA A 143 19.81 -42.16 -2.80
CA ALA A 143 19.09 -43.36 -3.22
C ALA A 143 18.53 -43.23 -4.65
N GLN A 144 18.05 -42.05 -5.03
CA GLN A 144 17.43 -41.81 -6.34
C GLN A 144 18.44 -41.62 -7.47
N PHE A 145 19.53 -40.92 -7.20
CA PHE A 145 20.49 -40.49 -8.23
C PHE A 145 21.90 -41.06 -8.04
N GLY A 146 22.18 -41.73 -6.93
CA GLY A 146 23.50 -42.26 -6.58
C GLY A 146 24.35 -41.23 -5.84
N GLU A 147 24.91 -41.60 -4.70
CA GLU A 147 25.74 -40.72 -3.86
C GLU A 147 26.94 -40.15 -4.64
N LYS A 148 27.61 -40.98 -5.44
CA LYS A 148 28.76 -40.60 -6.30
C LYS A 148 28.40 -39.58 -7.40
N ASN A 149 27.10 -39.36 -7.64
CA ASN A 149 26.61 -38.38 -8.61
C ASN A 149 26.34 -37.02 -7.96
N ILE A 150 26.34 -36.88 -6.63
CA ILE A 150 26.10 -35.61 -5.96
C ILE A 150 27.42 -34.83 -5.88
N ALA A 151 27.51 -33.72 -6.62
CA ALA A 151 28.70 -32.86 -6.63
C ALA A 151 28.69 -31.80 -5.51
N ALA A 152 27.49 -31.36 -5.09
CA ALA A 152 27.31 -30.43 -3.98
C ALA A 152 25.94 -30.62 -3.33
N PHE A 153 25.87 -30.46 -2.01
CA PHE A 153 24.64 -30.47 -1.24
C PHE A 153 24.77 -29.42 -0.13
N VAL A 154 24.36 -28.19 -0.44
CA VAL A 154 24.57 -27.01 0.42
C VAL A 154 23.24 -26.56 0.98
N VAL A 155 23.18 -26.32 2.28
CA VAL A 155 22.01 -25.83 2.99
C VAL A 155 22.21 -24.35 3.32
N HIS A 156 21.30 -23.51 2.80
CA HIS A 156 21.26 -22.08 3.05
C HIS A 156 20.22 -21.76 4.12
N LEU A 157 20.67 -21.15 5.21
CA LEU A 157 19.88 -20.65 6.33
C LEU A 157 19.96 -19.12 6.45
N ASP A 158 20.57 -18.48 5.47
CA ASP A 158 20.89 -17.06 5.42
C ASP A 158 20.01 -16.27 4.45
N GLU A 159 18.97 -16.90 3.91
CA GLU A 159 17.97 -16.24 3.08
C GLU A 159 16.61 -16.16 3.79
N THR A 160 15.60 -15.58 3.14
CA THR A 160 14.24 -15.51 3.69
C THR A 160 13.62 -16.90 3.92
N ASN A 161 13.94 -17.89 3.08
CA ASN A 161 13.46 -19.26 3.24
C ASN A 161 14.63 -20.24 3.32
N PRO A 162 14.81 -20.99 4.42
CA PRO A 162 15.81 -22.05 4.48
C PRO A 162 15.59 -23.11 3.40
N HIS A 163 16.64 -23.43 2.63
CA HIS A 163 16.55 -24.38 1.52
C HIS A 163 17.90 -25.03 1.18
N ILE A 164 17.87 -26.05 0.33
CA ILE A 164 19.02 -26.84 -0.09
C ILE A 164 19.26 -26.64 -1.59
N HIS A 165 20.50 -26.31 -1.94
CA HIS A 165 21.03 -26.45 -3.29
C HIS A 165 21.71 -27.81 -3.43
N CYS A 166 21.10 -28.71 -4.22
CA CYS A 166 21.67 -30.03 -4.52
C CYS A 166 22.06 -30.10 -6.00
N THR A 167 23.36 -30.23 -6.27
CA THR A 167 23.92 -30.35 -7.62
C THR A 167 24.23 -31.81 -7.92
N VAL A 168 23.48 -32.41 -8.84
CA VAL A 168 23.60 -33.81 -9.26
C VAL A 168 24.15 -33.89 -10.68
N LEU A 169 25.11 -34.79 -10.91
CA LEU A 169 25.62 -35.13 -12.22
C LEU A 169 24.80 -36.30 -12.80
N PRO A 170 24.16 -36.14 -13.96
CA PRO A 170 23.33 -37.18 -14.56
C PRO A 170 24.22 -38.25 -15.22
N ILE A 171 24.95 -39.02 -14.41
CA ILE A 171 25.83 -40.09 -14.86
C ILE A 171 25.10 -41.43 -14.70
N THR A 172 25.04 -42.20 -15.79
CA THR A 172 24.41 -43.53 -15.81
C THR A 172 25.30 -44.58 -15.14
N LYS A 173 24.74 -45.78 -14.93
CA LYS A 173 25.49 -46.94 -14.42
C LYS A 173 26.68 -47.33 -15.31
N ASP A 174 26.59 -47.03 -16.61
CA ASP A 174 27.65 -47.28 -17.60
C ASP A 174 28.70 -46.15 -17.67
N GLU A 175 28.79 -45.29 -16.65
CA GLU A 175 29.76 -44.19 -16.57
C GLU A 175 29.65 -43.19 -17.75
N LYS A 176 28.42 -42.87 -18.17
CA LYS A 176 28.14 -41.88 -19.23
C LYS A 176 27.21 -40.77 -18.76
N LEU A 177 27.52 -39.53 -19.14
CA LEU A 177 26.64 -38.39 -18.90
C LEU A 177 25.39 -38.47 -19.81
N SER A 178 24.22 -38.64 -19.21
CA SER A 178 22.93 -38.64 -19.90
C SER A 178 21.82 -38.13 -18.98
N TRP A 179 21.48 -36.85 -19.15
CA TRP A 179 20.29 -36.24 -18.52
C TRP A 179 19.04 -37.08 -18.73
N LYS A 180 18.81 -37.53 -19.97
CA LYS A 180 17.59 -38.25 -20.35
C LYS A 180 17.44 -39.55 -19.56
N LYS A 181 18.48 -40.38 -19.54
CA LYS A 181 18.44 -41.66 -18.84
C LYS A 181 18.28 -41.49 -17.33
N VAL A 182 18.99 -40.54 -16.74
CA VAL A 182 18.98 -40.34 -15.28
C VAL A 182 17.70 -39.65 -14.82
N MET A 183 17.20 -38.65 -15.54
CA MET A 183 16.10 -37.79 -15.07
C MET A 183 14.74 -38.19 -15.62
N VAL A 184 14.68 -38.81 -16.82
CA VAL A 184 13.44 -39.27 -17.46
C VAL A 184 13.29 -40.78 -17.26
N GLY A 185 14.28 -41.55 -17.68
CA GLY A 185 14.26 -43.02 -17.67
C GLY A 185 14.75 -43.59 -19.00
N GLU A 186 14.50 -44.88 -19.25
CA GLU A 186 14.90 -45.53 -20.51
C GLU A 186 14.10 -45.01 -21.71
N VAL A 187 12.83 -44.62 -21.50
CA VAL A 187 11.96 -44.05 -22.54
C VAL A 187 11.94 -42.52 -22.40
N ASP A 188 12.54 -41.83 -23.36
CA ASP A 188 12.61 -40.36 -23.41
C ASP A 188 11.26 -39.76 -23.87
N SER A 189 10.30 -39.67 -22.95
CA SER A 189 9.01 -39.03 -23.20
C SER A 189 8.63 -38.04 -22.12
N LYS A 190 7.86 -37.01 -22.51
CA LYS A 190 7.33 -36.01 -21.57
C LYS A 190 6.43 -36.66 -20.51
N PHE A 191 5.67 -37.69 -20.89
CA PHE A 191 4.81 -38.45 -19.99
C PHE A 191 5.61 -39.19 -18.91
N GLU A 192 6.68 -39.91 -19.30
CA GLU A 192 7.54 -40.62 -18.34
C GLU A 192 8.27 -39.64 -17.41
N TYR A 193 8.73 -38.50 -17.93
CA TYR A 193 9.32 -37.46 -17.10
C TYR A 193 8.32 -36.94 -16.05
N GLN A 194 7.09 -36.63 -16.47
CA GLN A 194 6.04 -36.17 -15.57
C GLN A 194 5.72 -37.24 -14.51
N LYS A 195 5.54 -38.49 -14.92
CA LYS A 195 5.28 -39.63 -14.02
C LYS A 195 6.39 -39.81 -12.99
N ARG A 196 7.64 -39.70 -13.43
CA ARG A 196 8.80 -39.80 -12.54
C ARG A 196 8.88 -38.62 -11.57
N MET A 197 8.63 -37.39 -12.02
CA MET A 197 8.58 -36.23 -11.12
C MET A 197 7.46 -36.36 -10.10
N MET A 198 6.25 -36.77 -10.50
CA MET A 198 5.14 -37.02 -9.56
C MET A 198 5.54 -38.04 -8.50
N LYS A 199 6.12 -39.18 -8.93
CA LYS A 199 6.61 -40.21 -8.00
C LYS A 199 7.66 -39.66 -7.02
N LEU A 200 8.62 -38.86 -7.49
CA LEU A 200 9.61 -38.24 -6.59
C LEU A 200 8.96 -37.28 -5.59
N HIS A 201 7.95 -36.52 -6.01
CA HIS A 201 7.19 -35.64 -5.11
C HIS A 201 6.35 -36.42 -4.08
N ASP A 202 5.81 -37.59 -4.45
CA ASP A 202 5.08 -38.48 -3.53
C ASP A 202 6.01 -39.19 -2.54
N GLU A 203 7.21 -39.55 -2.98
CA GLU A 203 8.19 -40.22 -2.12
C GLU A 203 8.85 -39.24 -1.14
N ILE A 204 9.23 -38.04 -1.61
CA ILE A 204 9.80 -37.01 -0.73
C ILE A 204 8.76 -36.50 0.28
N SER A 205 7.46 -36.50 -0.07
CA SER A 205 6.40 -36.07 0.86
C SER A 205 6.27 -37.01 2.07
N LYS A 206 6.55 -38.31 1.91
CA LYS A 206 6.54 -39.27 3.02
C LYS A 206 7.60 -38.94 4.06
N ILE A 207 8.79 -38.53 3.60
CA ILE A 207 9.87 -38.10 4.48
C ILE A 207 9.52 -36.75 5.12
N ASN A 208 9.01 -35.81 4.32
CA ASN A 208 8.63 -34.48 4.77
C ASN A 208 7.49 -34.51 5.82
N ALA A 209 6.63 -35.53 5.82
CA ALA A 209 5.57 -35.69 6.81
C ALA A 209 6.11 -35.77 8.24
N ASP A 210 7.24 -36.46 8.45
CA ASP A 210 7.91 -36.54 9.77
C ASP A 210 8.41 -35.17 10.27
N TYR A 211 8.58 -34.23 9.33
CA TYR A 211 9.01 -32.86 9.57
C TYR A 211 7.85 -31.86 9.49
N GLY A 212 6.59 -32.30 9.45
CA GLY A 212 5.41 -31.43 9.40
C GLY A 212 5.25 -30.66 8.08
N LEU A 213 5.82 -31.18 6.98
CA LEU A 213 5.71 -30.61 5.65
C LEU A 213 4.78 -31.48 4.79
N GLU A 214 3.82 -30.84 4.12
CA GLU A 214 2.84 -31.52 3.28
C GLU A 214 3.20 -31.45 1.79
N ARG A 215 2.54 -32.32 1.01
CA ARG A 215 2.70 -32.36 -0.44
C ARG A 215 1.93 -31.19 -1.06
N GLY A 216 2.59 -30.45 -1.95
CA GLY A 216 1.92 -29.42 -2.74
C GLY A 216 0.83 -29.98 -3.66
N ASP A 217 -0.14 -29.14 -3.97
CA ASP A 217 -1.27 -29.46 -4.85
C ASP A 217 -0.81 -29.84 -6.26
N ALA A 218 -1.65 -30.60 -6.96
CA ALA A 218 -1.36 -30.98 -8.34
C ALA A 218 -1.37 -29.74 -9.25
N ILE A 219 -0.36 -29.62 -10.13
CA ILE A 219 -0.30 -28.56 -11.16
C ILE A 219 -1.54 -28.62 -12.07
N ALA A 220 -2.11 -29.81 -12.28
CA ALA A 220 -3.33 -29.99 -13.07
C ALA A 220 -4.56 -29.31 -12.45
N GLU A 221 -4.59 -29.16 -11.13
CA GLU A 221 -5.70 -28.54 -10.38
C GLU A 221 -5.45 -27.03 -10.18
N THR A 222 -4.21 -26.65 -9.89
CA THR A 222 -3.85 -25.26 -9.57
C THR A 222 -3.50 -24.41 -10.80
N GLY A 223 -3.16 -25.04 -11.93
CA GLY A 223 -2.64 -24.34 -13.10
C GLY A 223 -1.30 -23.63 -12.87
N ALA A 224 -0.62 -23.93 -11.76
CA ALA A 224 0.60 -23.24 -11.35
C ALA A 224 1.73 -23.44 -12.38
N LYS A 225 2.37 -22.34 -12.76
CA LYS A 225 3.57 -22.34 -13.61
C LYS A 225 4.76 -21.88 -12.79
N HIS A 226 5.90 -22.55 -12.99
CA HIS A 226 7.17 -22.10 -12.44
C HIS A 226 7.48 -20.68 -12.95
N ARG A 227 7.88 -19.80 -12.03
CA ARG A 227 8.27 -18.42 -12.33
C ARG A 227 9.68 -18.20 -11.79
N THR A 228 10.50 -17.47 -12.54
CA THR A 228 11.74 -16.93 -11.96
C THR A 228 11.40 -15.81 -10.97
N THR A 229 12.28 -15.53 -10.02
CA THR A 229 12.13 -14.42 -9.07
C THR A 229 11.88 -13.09 -9.79
N GLU A 230 12.59 -12.86 -10.90
CA GLU A 230 12.41 -11.67 -11.75
C GLU A 230 11.04 -11.63 -12.43
N GLN A 231 10.55 -12.76 -12.95
CA GLN A 231 9.22 -12.84 -13.58
C GLN A 231 8.10 -12.57 -12.56
N TYR A 232 8.22 -13.13 -11.36
CA TYR A 232 7.29 -12.85 -10.26
C TYR A 232 7.25 -11.35 -9.94
N HIS A 233 8.42 -10.71 -9.81
CA HIS A 233 8.50 -9.26 -9.57
C HIS A 233 7.95 -8.43 -10.74
N GLN A 234 8.14 -8.84 -12.00
CA GLN A 234 7.60 -8.15 -13.17
C GLN A 234 6.07 -8.23 -13.26
N GLU A 235 5.48 -9.38 -12.94
CA GLU A 235 4.02 -9.55 -12.90
C GLU A 235 3.40 -8.75 -11.77
N LEU A 236 4.00 -8.78 -10.58
CA LEU A 236 3.58 -7.94 -9.45
C LEU A 236 3.59 -6.45 -9.83
N ARG A 237 4.60 -5.99 -10.58
CA ARG A 237 4.65 -4.61 -11.11
C ARG A 237 3.52 -4.30 -12.10
N LYS A 238 3.14 -5.26 -12.95
CA LYS A 238 2.01 -5.08 -13.89
C LYS A 238 0.68 -5.00 -13.15
N GLU A 239 0.48 -5.86 -12.16
CA GLU A 239 -0.73 -5.88 -11.33
C GLU A 239 -0.87 -4.59 -10.51
N LEU A 240 0.23 -4.11 -9.91
CA LEU A 240 0.29 -2.80 -9.25
C LEU A 240 -0.03 -1.65 -10.21
N LYS A 241 0.46 -1.69 -11.45
CA LYS A 241 0.15 -0.68 -12.48
C LYS A 241 -1.34 -0.66 -12.83
N GLU A 242 -1.97 -1.83 -12.94
CA GLU A 242 -3.40 -1.96 -13.25
C GLU A 242 -4.28 -1.51 -12.07
N GLN A 243 -3.88 -1.83 -10.83
CA GLN A 243 -4.55 -1.33 -9.62
C GLN A 243 -4.47 0.19 -9.51
N ASN A 244 -3.29 0.76 -9.76
CA ASN A 244 -3.09 2.22 -9.78
C ASN A 244 -3.97 2.91 -10.82
N LYS A 245 -4.20 2.29 -11.98
CA LYS A 245 -5.12 2.82 -13.01
C LYS A 245 -6.58 2.82 -12.55
N ARG A 246 -7.05 1.77 -11.88
CA ARG A 246 -8.43 1.70 -11.36
C ARG A 246 -8.69 2.68 -10.21
N LEU A 247 -7.69 2.85 -9.33
CA LEU A 247 -7.74 3.85 -8.28
C LEU A 247 -7.80 5.27 -8.86
N PHE A 248 -7.05 5.55 -9.93
CA PHE A 248 -7.11 6.81 -10.67
C PHE A 248 -8.50 7.11 -11.25
N ASP A 249 -9.13 6.14 -11.90
CA ASP A 249 -10.49 6.31 -12.44
C ASP A 249 -11.51 6.59 -11.31
N THR A 250 -11.30 5.99 -10.14
CA THR A 250 -12.16 6.21 -8.95
C THR A 250 -11.96 7.60 -8.35
N LYS A 251 -10.73 8.11 -8.36
CA LYS A 251 -10.37 9.43 -7.84
C LYS A 251 -10.99 10.57 -8.63
N ILE A 252 -10.95 10.50 -9.97
CA ILE A 252 -11.57 11.50 -10.85
C ILE A 252 -13.07 11.64 -10.54
N VAL A 253 -13.75 10.51 -10.35
CA VAL A 253 -15.19 10.50 -10.00
C VAL A 253 -15.43 11.11 -8.62
N LEU A 254 -14.52 10.89 -7.67
CA LEU A 254 -14.65 11.40 -6.31
C LEU A 254 -14.38 12.91 -6.23
N ASP A 255 -13.40 13.43 -6.98
CA ASP A 255 -13.10 14.87 -7.04
C ASP A 255 -14.29 15.65 -7.64
N ASP A 256 -14.88 15.18 -8.74
CA ASP A 256 -16.10 15.76 -9.34
C ASP A 256 -17.30 15.73 -8.37
N ALA A 257 -17.45 14.65 -7.59
CA ALA A 257 -18.48 14.56 -6.57
C ALA A 257 -18.25 15.52 -5.40
N ILE A 258 -17.00 15.70 -4.97
CA ILE A 258 -16.64 16.65 -3.90
C ILE A 258 -16.92 18.09 -4.33
N GLU A 259 -16.57 18.45 -5.57
CA GLU A 259 -16.81 19.79 -6.11
C GLU A 259 -18.31 20.11 -6.18
N LYS A 260 -19.12 19.21 -6.75
CA LYS A 260 -20.59 19.34 -6.79
C LYS A 260 -21.21 19.48 -5.39
N ASN A 261 -20.71 18.72 -4.42
CA ASN A 261 -21.19 18.80 -3.05
C ASN A 261 -20.84 20.15 -2.40
N LYS A 262 -19.66 20.72 -2.68
CA LYS A 262 -19.26 22.06 -2.19
C LYS A 262 -20.16 23.17 -2.77
N GLU A 263 -20.47 23.11 -4.07
CA GLU A 263 -21.40 24.05 -4.70
C GLU A 263 -22.80 23.95 -4.09
N THR A 264 -23.30 22.73 -3.95
CA THR A 264 -24.60 22.46 -3.31
C THR A 264 -24.69 23.04 -1.89
N ILE A 265 -23.63 22.89 -1.08
CA ILE A 265 -23.55 23.46 0.28
C ILE A 265 -23.61 24.99 0.25
N LYS A 266 -22.95 25.63 -0.73
CA LYS A 266 -22.94 27.09 -0.88
C LYS A 266 -24.33 27.62 -1.23
N GLU A 267 -25.01 26.99 -2.19
CA GLU A 267 -26.36 27.36 -2.61
C GLU A 267 -27.39 27.16 -1.49
N GLN A 268 -27.32 26.03 -0.78
CA GLN A 268 -28.20 25.73 0.34
C GLN A 268 -28.03 26.74 1.47
N LYS A 269 -26.78 27.11 1.80
CA LYS A 269 -26.50 28.13 2.81
C LYS A 269 -27.12 29.50 2.43
N GLN A 270 -26.97 29.92 1.18
CA GLN A 270 -27.58 31.16 0.69
C GLN A 270 -29.12 31.12 0.76
N THR A 271 -29.70 29.96 0.44
CA THR A 271 -31.15 29.74 0.53
C THR A 271 -31.65 29.82 1.97
N ILE A 272 -30.95 29.17 2.91
CA ILE A 272 -31.26 29.23 4.35
C ILE A 272 -31.19 30.67 4.86
N ASP A 273 -30.16 31.43 4.47
CA ASP A 273 -30.02 32.84 4.86
C ASP A 273 -31.17 33.72 4.33
N SER A 274 -31.66 33.45 3.11
CA SER A 274 -32.82 34.16 2.55
C SER A 274 -34.11 33.80 3.27
N LEU A 275 -34.37 32.51 3.47
CA LEU A 275 -35.57 32.02 4.16
C LEU A 275 -35.63 32.53 5.61
N ASN A 276 -34.50 32.60 6.31
CA ASN A 276 -34.43 33.16 7.67
C ASN A 276 -34.82 34.65 7.72
N LYS A 277 -34.47 35.44 6.68
CA LYS A 277 -34.93 36.83 6.57
C LYS A 277 -36.44 36.90 6.36
N GLU A 278 -36.98 36.05 5.49
CA GLU A 278 -38.43 35.99 5.25
C GLU A 278 -39.21 35.55 6.48
N ILE A 279 -38.73 34.55 7.22
CA ILE A 279 -39.28 34.11 8.51
C ILE A 279 -39.31 35.28 9.50
N LYS A 280 -38.24 36.08 9.58
CA LYS A 280 -38.19 37.26 10.47
C LYS A 280 -39.29 38.28 10.12
N HIS A 281 -39.49 38.57 8.84
CA HIS A 281 -40.55 39.47 8.39
C HIS A 281 -41.95 38.89 8.62
N ALA A 282 -42.17 37.61 8.34
CA ALA A 282 -43.44 36.93 8.56
C ALA A 282 -43.79 36.86 10.05
N SER A 283 -42.83 36.52 10.92
CA SER A 283 -42.98 36.51 12.37
C SER A 283 -43.31 37.90 12.93
N ALA A 284 -42.64 38.96 12.44
CA ALA A 284 -42.99 40.33 12.82
C ALA A 284 -44.41 40.72 12.42
N ARG A 285 -44.88 40.28 11.24
CA ARG A 285 -46.26 40.50 10.77
C ARG A 285 -47.29 39.77 11.62
N VAL A 286 -47.05 38.49 11.97
CA VAL A 286 -47.89 37.71 12.88
C VAL A 286 -47.98 38.42 14.24
N LYS A 287 -46.85 38.82 14.82
CA LYS A 287 -46.81 39.55 16.08
C LYS A 287 -47.60 40.87 16.01
N GLY A 288 -47.39 41.66 14.96
CA GLY A 288 -48.11 42.92 14.77
C GLY A 288 -49.63 42.74 14.62
N LEU A 289 -50.08 41.73 13.87
CA LEU A 289 -51.50 41.40 13.72
C LEU A 289 -52.10 40.91 15.03
N SER A 290 -51.39 40.07 15.79
CA SER A 290 -51.82 39.60 17.11
C SER A 290 -52.02 40.77 18.08
N THR A 291 -51.07 41.71 18.14
CA THR A 291 -51.20 42.90 19.01
C THR A 291 -52.33 43.83 18.57
N MET A 292 -52.56 43.98 17.26
CA MET A 292 -53.70 44.76 16.76
C MET A 292 -55.05 44.12 17.14
N ILE A 293 -55.16 42.79 17.09
CA ILE A 293 -56.35 42.07 17.53
C ILE A 293 -56.58 42.27 19.02
N GLU A 294 -55.55 42.06 19.86
CA GLU A 294 -55.61 42.24 21.31
C GLU A 294 -56.08 43.67 21.69
N HIS A 295 -55.57 44.69 21.00
CA HIS A 295 -55.99 46.08 21.21
C HIS A 295 -57.46 46.31 20.80
N LEU A 296 -57.90 45.75 19.67
CA LEU A 296 -59.28 45.85 19.21
C LEU A 296 -60.26 45.09 20.12
N GLU A 297 -59.86 43.93 20.65
CA GLU A 297 -60.63 43.17 21.64
C GLU A 297 -60.79 43.96 22.94
N THR A 298 -59.72 44.59 23.43
CA THR A 298 -59.79 45.48 24.60
C THR A 298 -60.74 46.65 24.34
N TYR A 299 -60.65 47.28 23.17
CA TYR A 299 -61.55 48.39 22.81
C TYR A 299 -63.02 47.94 22.68
N LYS A 300 -63.26 46.76 22.14
CA LYS A 300 -64.59 46.14 22.08
C LYS A 300 -65.16 45.94 23.49
N GLU A 301 -64.37 45.40 24.43
CA GLU A 301 -64.79 45.22 25.83
C GLU A 301 -65.15 46.56 26.48
N ASP A 302 -64.39 47.61 26.22
CA ASP A 302 -64.66 48.93 26.78
C ASP A 302 -65.94 49.55 26.22
N LEU A 303 -66.23 49.39 24.93
CA LEU A 303 -67.51 49.78 24.33
C LEU A 303 -68.69 48.97 24.92
N GLU A 304 -68.49 47.68 25.18
CA GLU A 304 -69.50 46.83 25.82
C GLU A 304 -69.78 47.26 27.27
N LYS A 305 -68.73 47.65 28.03
CA LYS A 305 -68.88 48.27 29.37
C LYS A 305 -69.60 49.61 29.30
N GLU A 306 -69.33 50.43 28.29
CA GLU A 306 -70.00 51.72 28.09
C GLU A 306 -71.49 51.54 27.76
N ILE A 307 -71.85 50.55 26.94
CA ILE A 307 -73.25 50.14 26.71
C ILE A 307 -73.92 49.73 28.02
N ALA A 308 -73.26 48.91 28.85
CA ALA A 308 -73.81 48.47 30.14
C ALA A 308 -74.02 49.66 31.09
N LYS A 309 -73.08 50.59 31.15
CA LYS A 309 -73.16 51.81 31.95
C LYS A 309 -74.29 52.73 31.48
N LEU A 310 -74.43 52.95 30.17
CA LEU A 310 -75.51 53.76 29.59
C LEU A 310 -76.90 53.15 29.85
N LYS A 311 -77.02 51.81 29.83
CA LYS A 311 -78.26 51.12 30.24
C LYS A 311 -78.58 51.37 31.72
N ALA A 312 -77.60 51.27 32.61
CA ALA A 312 -77.78 51.55 34.04
C ALA A 312 -78.11 53.03 34.34
N ASP A 313 -77.48 53.97 33.63
CA ASP A 313 -77.76 55.41 33.78
C ASP A 313 -79.15 55.80 33.21
N ARG A 314 -79.63 55.11 32.17
CA ARG A 314 -81.03 55.20 31.69
C ARG A 314 -82.01 54.67 32.73
N ASP A 315 -81.76 53.48 33.27
CA ASP A 315 -82.67 52.82 34.22
C ASP A 315 -82.74 53.53 35.58
N SER A 316 -81.68 54.27 35.95
CA SER A 316 -81.64 55.16 37.12
C SER A 316 -82.16 56.58 36.87
N GLY A 317 -82.62 56.89 35.66
CA GLY A 317 -83.25 58.17 35.30
C GLY A 317 -82.30 59.36 35.16
N LYS A 318 -80.99 59.14 35.10
CA LYS A 318 -79.98 60.21 34.99
C LYS A 318 -79.87 60.82 33.60
N ILE A 319 -80.30 60.11 32.57
CA ILE A 319 -80.31 60.55 31.16
C ILE A 319 -81.68 60.31 30.54
N SER A 320 -82.08 61.14 29.56
CA SER A 320 -83.36 60.98 28.88
C SER A 320 -83.34 59.74 27.97
N ALA A 321 -84.51 59.14 27.74
CA ALA A 321 -84.62 57.96 26.86
C ALA A 321 -84.14 58.24 25.42
N GLU A 322 -84.35 59.46 24.93
CA GLU A 322 -83.91 59.91 23.59
C GLU A 322 -82.40 60.10 23.51
N GLU A 323 -81.76 60.64 24.55
CA GLU A 323 -80.31 60.82 24.59
C GLU A 323 -79.60 59.47 24.77
N ALA A 324 -80.17 58.57 25.59
CA ALA A 324 -79.70 57.20 25.73
C ALA A 324 -79.78 56.44 24.41
N ALA A 325 -80.88 56.57 23.65
CA ALA A 325 -81.05 55.91 22.36
C ALA A 325 -80.01 56.37 21.32
N ARG A 326 -79.77 57.67 21.19
CA ARG A 326 -78.76 58.20 20.24
C ARG A 326 -77.34 57.73 20.56
N LYS A 327 -76.96 57.74 21.84
CA LYS A 327 -75.64 57.26 22.29
C LYS A 327 -75.51 55.75 22.12
N MET A 328 -76.58 55.00 22.39
CA MET A 328 -76.63 53.56 22.20
C MET A 328 -76.45 53.18 20.73
N ASP A 329 -77.13 53.86 19.81
CA ASP A 329 -77.00 53.61 18.37
C ASP A 329 -75.58 53.93 17.88
N ALA A 330 -74.99 55.03 18.34
CA ALA A 330 -73.61 55.40 17.98
C ALA A 330 -72.57 54.38 18.47
N ILE A 331 -72.68 53.93 19.73
CA ILE A 331 -71.75 52.94 20.31
C ILE A 331 -71.99 51.56 19.69
N THR A 332 -73.24 51.18 19.41
CA THR A 332 -73.56 49.91 18.74
C THR A 332 -72.99 49.87 17.33
N LYS A 333 -73.09 50.97 16.57
CA LYS A 333 -72.45 51.09 15.26
C LYS A 333 -70.92 50.97 15.34
N ASN A 334 -70.29 51.67 16.29
CA ASN A 334 -68.85 51.54 16.51
C ASN A 334 -68.45 50.11 16.92
N LEU A 335 -69.28 49.43 17.71
CA LEU A 335 -69.06 48.05 18.11
C LEU A 335 -69.14 47.08 16.92
N GLU A 336 -70.09 47.28 16.00
CA GLU A 336 -70.17 46.53 14.74
C GLU A 336 -68.94 46.77 13.86
N ASP A 337 -68.48 48.01 13.73
CA ASP A 337 -67.28 48.37 12.98
C ASP A 337 -66.02 47.71 13.59
N VAL A 338 -65.87 47.72 14.92
CA VAL A 338 -64.74 47.08 15.62
C VAL A 338 -64.78 45.56 15.44
N LYS A 339 -65.97 44.93 15.53
CA LYS A 339 -66.13 43.48 15.28
C LYS A 339 -65.74 43.11 13.85
N ALA A 340 -66.13 43.92 12.86
CA ALA A 340 -65.72 43.71 11.47
C ALA A 340 -64.19 43.85 11.29
N GLN A 341 -63.56 44.81 11.98
CA GLN A 341 -62.10 44.98 11.95
C GLN A 341 -61.36 43.81 12.61
N ILE A 342 -61.87 43.26 13.72
CA ILE A 342 -61.32 42.06 14.36
C ILE A 342 -61.34 40.89 13.38
N LEU A 343 -62.50 40.60 12.76
CA LEU A 343 -62.64 39.50 11.78
C LEU A 343 -61.67 39.64 10.59
N ASP A 344 -61.50 40.86 10.05
CA ASP A 344 -60.50 41.12 8.99
C ASP A 344 -59.07 40.83 9.45
N LYS A 345 -58.73 41.22 10.69
CA LYS A 345 -57.38 41.03 11.25
C LYS A 345 -57.12 39.57 11.61
N GLU A 346 -58.12 38.85 12.12
CA GLU A 346 -58.06 37.40 12.37
C GLU A 346 -57.83 36.61 11.08
N SER A 347 -58.54 36.96 9.99
CA SER A 347 -58.30 36.36 8.67
C SER A 347 -56.86 36.60 8.19
N LYS A 348 -56.39 37.85 8.28
CA LYS A 348 -55.00 38.21 7.91
C LYS A 348 -53.95 37.57 8.81
N LEU A 349 -54.24 37.36 10.09
CA LEU A 349 -53.38 36.66 11.03
C LEU A 349 -53.26 35.18 10.65
N SER A 350 -54.38 34.53 10.33
CA SER A 350 -54.42 33.14 9.87
C SER A 350 -53.58 32.94 8.59
N GLU A 351 -53.74 33.83 7.59
CA GLU A 351 -52.91 33.80 6.37
C GLU A 351 -51.42 34.03 6.66
N ALA A 352 -51.09 34.97 7.53
CA ALA A 352 -49.70 35.26 7.92
C ALA A 352 -49.08 34.08 8.69
N GLN A 353 -49.84 33.41 9.55
CA GLN A 353 -49.42 32.24 10.30
C GLN A 353 -49.17 31.04 9.37
N ALA A 354 -50.10 30.76 8.44
CA ALA A 354 -49.93 29.71 7.45
C ALA A 354 -48.69 29.93 6.57
N LYS A 355 -48.41 31.19 6.20
CA LYS A 355 -47.18 31.54 5.47
C LYS A 355 -45.93 31.34 6.31
N LEU A 356 -45.96 31.71 7.59
CA LEU A 356 -44.84 31.50 8.51
C LEU A 356 -44.56 30.00 8.71
N ASP A 357 -45.60 29.18 8.87
CA ASP A 357 -45.48 27.72 9.04
C ASP A 357 -44.90 27.06 7.77
N SER A 358 -45.36 27.50 6.59
CA SER A 358 -44.81 27.06 5.30
C SER A 358 -43.33 27.41 5.15
N LEU A 359 -42.93 28.63 5.48
CA LEU A 359 -41.52 29.06 5.46
C LEU A 359 -40.67 28.26 6.45
N ASN A 360 -41.16 28.01 7.67
CA ASN A 360 -40.48 27.19 8.66
C ASN A 360 -40.28 25.75 8.17
N ALA A 361 -41.30 25.14 7.55
CA ALA A 361 -41.19 23.80 6.97
C ALA A 361 -40.15 23.75 5.83
N GLN A 362 -40.13 24.75 4.95
CA GLN A 362 -39.16 24.85 3.86
C GLN A 362 -37.72 25.02 4.38
N THR A 363 -37.52 25.85 5.39
CA THR A 363 -36.21 26.05 6.05
C THR A 363 -35.74 24.75 6.71
N SER A 364 -36.60 24.06 7.46
CA SER A 364 -36.25 22.79 8.11
C SER A 364 -35.83 21.72 7.10
N LYS A 365 -36.53 21.62 5.97
CA LYS A 365 -36.18 20.68 4.89
C LYS A 365 -34.83 21.02 4.25
N THR A 366 -34.57 22.31 4.02
CA THR A 366 -33.32 22.78 3.42
C THR A 366 -32.14 22.58 4.37
N GLU A 367 -32.32 22.86 5.66
CA GLU A 367 -31.32 22.63 6.71
C GLU A 367 -30.99 21.14 6.85
N THR A 368 -32.00 20.26 6.85
CA THR A 368 -31.77 18.80 6.89
C THR A 368 -30.90 18.34 5.72
N ARG A 369 -31.24 18.81 4.50
CA ARG A 369 -30.46 18.48 3.31
C ARG A 369 -29.04 19.05 3.36
N TYR A 370 -28.88 20.25 3.89
CA TYR A 370 -27.57 20.86 4.12
C TYR A 370 -26.70 20.02 5.06
N GLN A 371 -27.25 19.56 6.19
CA GLN A 371 -26.53 18.71 7.13
C GLN A 371 -26.17 17.34 6.53
N GLU A 372 -27.06 16.74 5.74
CA GLU A 372 -26.76 15.49 5.03
C GLU A 372 -25.57 15.62 4.07
N VAL A 373 -25.59 16.64 3.20
CA VAL A 373 -24.53 16.85 2.21
C VAL A 373 -23.21 17.23 2.90
N LYS A 374 -23.28 18.05 3.95
CA LYS A 374 -22.12 18.41 4.78
C LYS A 374 -21.50 17.20 5.48
N THR A 375 -22.33 16.31 6.03
CA THR A 375 -21.86 15.08 6.69
C THR A 375 -21.17 14.16 5.67
N LYS A 376 -21.77 13.97 4.50
CA LYS A 376 -21.17 13.18 3.40
C LYS A 376 -19.80 13.72 2.97
N LEU A 377 -19.67 15.04 2.90
CA LEU A 377 -18.38 15.67 2.59
C LEU A 377 -17.35 15.45 3.72
N GLN A 378 -17.78 15.57 4.99
CA GLN A 378 -16.92 15.34 6.15
C GLN A 378 -16.44 13.90 6.28
N THR A 379 -17.23 12.91 5.84
CA THR A 379 -16.81 11.49 5.83
C THR A 379 -15.98 11.12 4.61
N ALA A 380 -16.21 11.76 3.45
CA ALA A 380 -15.46 11.49 2.22
C ALA A 380 -14.04 12.07 2.26
N GLN A 381 -13.81 13.21 2.92
CA GLN A 381 -12.50 13.88 2.96
C GLN A 381 -11.41 13.04 3.68
N PRO A 382 -11.65 12.42 4.85
CA PRO A 382 -10.68 11.54 5.50
C PRO A 382 -10.37 10.28 4.68
N GLU A 383 -11.38 9.69 4.03
CA GLU A 383 -11.21 8.51 3.19
C GLU A 383 -10.39 8.83 1.93
N TYR A 384 -10.68 9.97 1.29
CA TYR A 384 -9.87 10.51 0.20
C TYR A 384 -8.42 10.77 0.61
N ASN A 385 -8.21 11.44 1.76
CA ASN A 385 -6.87 11.71 2.28
C ASN A 385 -6.13 10.40 2.57
N LYS A 386 -6.81 9.40 3.14
CA LYS A 386 -6.23 8.07 3.39
C LYS A 386 -5.80 7.39 2.09
N ASN A 387 -6.65 7.41 1.06
CA ASN A 387 -6.32 6.83 -0.24
C ASN A 387 -5.18 7.58 -0.93
N ALA A 388 -5.16 8.91 -0.84
CA ALA A 388 -4.09 9.74 -1.38
C ALA A 388 -2.73 9.46 -0.70
N ILE A 389 -2.73 9.24 0.62
CA ILE A 389 -1.53 8.82 1.38
C ILE A 389 -1.04 7.47 0.86
N GLN A 390 -1.91 6.47 0.76
CA GLN A 390 -1.54 5.13 0.27
C GLN A 390 -1.00 5.16 -1.17
N GLU A 391 -1.59 5.97 -2.05
CA GLU A 391 -1.09 6.18 -3.41
C GLU A 391 0.29 6.82 -3.42
N MET A 392 0.51 7.85 -2.58
CA MET A 392 1.77 8.56 -2.53
C MET A 392 2.89 7.73 -1.88
N GLU A 393 2.55 6.89 -0.90
CA GLU A 393 3.45 5.87 -0.33
C GLU A 393 3.89 4.88 -1.40
N ALA A 394 2.94 4.24 -2.09
CA ALA A 394 3.25 3.29 -3.15
C ALA A 394 4.08 3.95 -4.26
N PHE A 395 3.75 5.19 -4.64
CA PHE A 395 4.50 5.93 -5.65
C PHE A 395 5.92 6.29 -5.18
N GLY A 396 6.09 6.73 -3.93
CA GLY A 396 7.38 7.04 -3.31
C GLY A 396 8.33 5.85 -3.32
N TYR A 397 7.86 4.69 -2.88
CA TYR A 397 8.64 3.44 -2.91
C TYR A 397 9.01 3.03 -4.34
N ASN A 398 8.10 3.19 -5.30
CA ASN A 398 8.39 2.92 -6.71
C ASN A 398 9.45 3.89 -7.28
N LEU A 399 9.41 5.16 -6.89
CA LEU A 399 10.38 6.18 -7.32
C LEU A 399 11.79 5.89 -6.77
N ALA A 400 11.89 5.53 -5.48
CA ALA A 400 13.15 5.09 -4.89
C ALA A 400 13.69 3.81 -5.54
N ALA A 401 12.83 2.83 -5.80
CA ALA A 401 13.24 1.61 -6.49
C ALA A 401 13.74 1.88 -7.91
N PHE A 402 13.10 2.80 -8.65
CA PHE A 402 13.54 3.20 -9.99
C PHE A 402 14.88 3.94 -9.98
N ASP A 403 15.06 4.86 -9.03
CA ASP A 403 16.33 5.57 -8.84
C ASP A 403 17.47 4.59 -8.49
N ALA A 404 17.23 3.63 -7.59
CA ALA A 404 18.16 2.56 -7.28
C ALA A 404 18.51 1.70 -8.52
N MET A 405 17.53 1.36 -9.36
CA MET A 405 17.76 0.62 -10.61
C MET A 405 18.59 1.40 -11.62
N LYS A 406 18.30 2.69 -11.84
CA LYS A 406 19.10 3.53 -12.75
C LYS A 406 20.54 3.68 -12.29
N ARG A 407 20.77 3.73 -10.98
CA ARG A 407 22.12 3.76 -10.43
C ARG A 407 22.83 2.43 -10.62
N MET A 408 22.15 1.31 -10.40
CA MET A 408 22.67 -0.02 -10.72
C MET A 408 23.06 -0.13 -12.20
N GLU A 409 22.23 0.38 -13.11
CA GLU A 409 22.51 0.41 -14.56
C GLU A 409 23.77 1.24 -14.89
N LYS A 410 23.83 2.48 -14.39
CA LYS A 410 25.00 3.37 -14.58
C LYS A 410 26.28 2.80 -13.95
N TYR A 411 26.16 2.17 -12.79
CA TYR A 411 27.26 1.47 -12.13
C TYR A 411 27.73 0.26 -12.95
N ASN A 412 26.81 -0.55 -13.48
CA ASN A 412 27.12 -1.68 -14.34
C ASN A 412 27.80 -1.24 -15.65
N GLU A 413 27.36 -0.13 -16.26
CA GLU A 413 28.02 0.46 -17.42
C GLU A 413 29.45 0.92 -17.12
N MET A 414 29.65 1.65 -16.01
CA MET A 414 30.98 2.15 -15.62
C MET A 414 31.94 1.02 -15.25
N THR A 415 31.43 -0.06 -14.68
CA THR A 415 32.25 -1.19 -14.23
C THR A 415 32.44 -2.27 -15.29
N ALA A 416 31.72 -2.23 -16.41
CA ALA A 416 31.70 -3.30 -17.42
C ALA A 416 33.09 -3.76 -17.89
N ASN A 417 34.04 -2.83 -18.01
CA ASN A 417 35.40 -3.08 -18.50
C ASN A 417 36.52 -2.84 -17.47
N MET A 418 36.16 -2.58 -16.20
CA MET A 418 37.14 -2.29 -15.14
C MET A 418 37.71 -3.57 -14.51
N SER A 419 39.00 -3.52 -14.16
CA SER A 419 39.66 -4.56 -13.37
C SER A 419 39.15 -4.59 -11.92
N PRO A 420 39.35 -5.71 -11.18
CA PRO A 420 38.89 -5.83 -9.79
C PRO A 420 39.40 -4.73 -8.85
N ASP A 421 40.62 -4.22 -9.07
CA ASP A 421 41.22 -3.17 -8.23
C ASP A 421 40.68 -1.77 -8.57
N GLU A 422 40.43 -1.48 -9.85
CA GLU A 422 39.79 -0.23 -10.30
C GLU A 422 38.33 -0.14 -9.80
N ARG A 423 37.59 -1.26 -9.80
CA ARG A 423 36.25 -1.33 -9.22
C ARG A 423 36.25 -1.06 -7.72
N LYS A 424 37.25 -1.56 -6.99
CA LYS A 424 37.42 -1.33 -5.55
C LYS A 424 37.66 0.15 -5.22
N ILE A 425 38.42 0.84 -6.06
CA ILE A 425 38.67 2.28 -5.93
C ILE A 425 37.39 3.06 -6.25
N LEU A 426 36.65 2.67 -7.29
CA LEU A 426 35.37 3.27 -7.65
C LEU A 426 34.31 3.08 -6.56
N ASP A 427 34.21 1.90 -5.93
CA ASP A 427 33.29 1.66 -4.81
C ASP A 427 33.59 2.55 -3.60
N LYS A 428 34.89 2.72 -3.30
CA LYS A 428 35.32 3.60 -2.21
C LYS A 428 34.98 5.07 -2.51
N TYR A 429 35.10 5.51 -3.76
CA TYR A 429 34.74 6.86 -4.19
C TYR A 429 33.22 7.08 -4.33
N ASN A 430 32.48 6.08 -4.80
CA ASN A 430 31.03 6.14 -4.95
C ASN A 430 30.33 6.19 -3.58
N SER A 431 30.83 5.48 -2.56
CA SER A 431 30.29 5.57 -1.20
C SER A 431 30.31 6.99 -0.60
N VAL A 432 31.26 7.82 -1.04
CA VAL A 432 31.43 9.21 -0.57
C VAL A 432 30.65 10.22 -1.44
N LEU A 433 30.27 9.86 -2.67
CA LEU A 433 29.54 10.71 -3.61
C LEU A 433 28.01 10.48 -3.58
N LEU A 434 27.54 9.44 -2.89
CA LEU A 434 26.15 8.96 -2.94
C LEU A 434 25.28 9.32 -1.73
N ASP A 435 25.84 9.99 -0.71
CA ASP A 435 25.25 10.39 0.60
C ASP A 435 23.93 11.22 0.53
N ASP A 436 23.38 11.48 -0.65
CA ASP A 436 22.23 12.39 -0.88
C ASP A 436 21.14 11.76 -1.77
N SER A 437 21.08 10.43 -1.70
CA SER A 437 20.36 9.51 -2.57
C SER A 437 18.82 9.52 -2.34
N ILE A 438 18.02 9.50 -3.42
CA ILE A 438 16.55 9.39 -3.31
C ILE A 438 16.14 8.13 -2.51
N PHE A 439 16.85 7.03 -2.73
CA PHE A 439 16.63 5.79 -2.01
C PHE A 439 16.92 5.89 -0.50
N GLU A 440 17.98 6.61 -0.13
CA GLU A 440 18.41 6.77 1.27
C GLU A 440 17.47 7.70 2.02
N GLN A 441 17.07 8.81 1.40
CA GLN A 441 16.05 9.70 1.95
C GLN A 441 14.70 9.01 2.13
N MET A 442 14.31 8.14 1.19
CA MET A 442 13.12 7.29 1.35
C MET A 442 13.29 6.23 2.44
N ALA A 443 14.50 5.71 2.68
CA ALA A 443 14.72 4.71 3.73
C ALA A 443 14.69 5.33 5.14
N GLU A 444 15.17 6.56 5.29
CA GLU A 444 15.29 7.23 6.60
C GLU A 444 14.01 7.96 7.03
N ASN A 445 13.27 8.56 6.08
CA ASN A 445 12.13 9.45 6.38
C ASN A 445 10.94 9.17 5.45
N ALA A 446 10.69 7.89 5.13
CA ALA A 446 9.65 7.46 4.18
C ALA A 446 8.29 8.11 4.47
N THR A 447 7.85 7.98 5.71
CA THR A 447 6.51 8.36 6.17
C THR A 447 6.33 9.87 6.16
N GLU A 448 7.36 10.62 6.57
CA GLU A 448 7.34 12.06 6.66
C GLU A 448 7.39 12.68 5.26
N ILE A 449 8.23 12.14 4.38
CA ILE A 449 8.32 12.61 2.99
C ILE A 449 7.03 12.29 2.23
N THR A 450 6.44 11.09 2.38
CA THR A 450 5.16 10.76 1.73
C THR A 450 4.02 11.63 2.28
N THR A 451 4.07 11.99 3.56
CA THR A 451 3.09 12.91 4.16
C THR A 451 3.23 14.33 3.61
N VAL A 452 4.46 14.85 3.49
CA VAL A 452 4.71 16.17 2.88
C VAL A 452 4.35 16.16 1.39
N ALA A 453 4.68 15.09 0.66
CA ALA A 453 4.35 14.94 -0.75
C ALA A 453 2.84 14.87 -0.98
N THR A 454 2.13 14.12 -0.12
CA THR A 454 0.66 14.07 -0.13
C THR A 454 0.07 15.45 0.16
N ALA A 455 0.58 16.17 1.16
CA ALA A 455 0.13 17.52 1.47
C ALA A 455 0.34 18.49 0.30
N LEU A 456 1.47 18.39 -0.42
CA LEU A 456 1.73 19.18 -1.63
C LEU A 456 0.79 18.81 -2.78
N PHE A 457 0.51 17.51 -2.97
CA PHE A 457 -0.39 17.00 -3.99
C PHE A 457 -1.84 17.45 -3.76
N LEU A 458 -2.26 17.48 -2.50
CA LEU A 458 -3.59 17.93 -2.06
C LEU A 458 -3.72 19.46 -1.96
N GLY A 459 -2.64 20.21 -2.20
CA GLY A 459 -2.63 21.67 -2.12
C GLY A 459 -2.56 22.24 -0.69
N TYR A 460 -2.27 21.42 0.32
CA TYR A 460 -2.09 21.83 1.72
C TYR A 460 -0.68 22.37 2.00
N LEU A 461 -0.30 23.45 1.31
CA LEU A 461 1.07 23.97 1.30
C LEU A 461 1.60 24.36 2.69
N ASP A 462 0.76 24.98 3.52
CA ASP A 462 1.14 25.38 4.88
C ASP A 462 1.41 24.17 5.78
N LYS A 463 0.60 23.11 5.64
CA LYS A 463 0.82 21.85 6.37
C LYS A 463 2.07 21.14 5.90
N ALA A 464 2.30 21.09 4.58
CA ALA A 464 3.53 20.51 4.02
C ALA A 464 4.79 21.21 4.58
N THR A 465 4.75 22.54 4.66
CA THR A 465 5.85 23.37 5.19
C THR A 465 6.05 23.14 6.69
N ALA A 466 4.97 23.16 7.49
CA ALA A 466 5.05 22.94 8.94
C ALA A 466 5.60 21.55 9.31
N ILE A 467 5.19 20.51 8.58
CA ILE A 467 5.69 19.14 8.78
C ILE A 467 7.20 19.08 8.47
N ALA A 468 7.62 19.65 7.35
CA ALA A 468 9.04 19.68 6.96
C ALA A 468 9.91 20.43 7.99
N GLU A 469 9.47 21.58 8.49
CA GLU A 469 10.19 22.35 9.52
C GLU A 469 10.30 21.59 10.85
N SER A 470 9.25 20.85 11.24
CA SER A 470 9.25 20.07 12.49
C SER A 470 10.25 18.90 12.51
N HIS A 471 10.74 18.47 11.34
CA HIS A 471 11.70 17.38 11.18
C HIS A 471 13.11 17.89 10.81
N GLY A 472 13.41 19.17 11.06
CA GLY A 472 14.73 19.77 10.81
C GLY A 472 14.98 20.19 9.35
N GLY A 473 13.99 20.02 8.48
CA GLY A 473 13.95 20.57 7.13
C GLY A 473 13.47 22.02 7.08
N GLY A 474 13.03 22.46 5.90
CA GLY A 474 12.45 23.78 5.71
C GLY A 474 12.40 24.24 4.26
N GLY A 475 11.83 25.43 4.05
CA GLY A 475 11.51 25.93 2.72
C GLY A 475 10.12 25.49 2.26
N GLY A 476 9.60 26.16 1.24
CA GLY A 476 8.27 25.89 0.70
C GLY A 476 8.32 25.70 -0.82
N PRO A 477 7.25 25.15 -1.41
CA PRO A 477 7.17 24.90 -2.85
C PRO A 477 7.21 26.17 -3.73
N GLY A 478 7.09 27.35 -3.12
CA GLY A 478 6.98 28.64 -3.80
C GLY A 478 5.53 29.04 -4.12
N THR A 479 5.34 30.23 -4.67
CA THR A 479 4.03 30.76 -5.07
C THR A 479 3.53 30.07 -6.34
N GLY A 480 2.24 29.73 -6.41
CA GLY A 480 1.64 29.10 -7.59
C GLY A 480 1.85 27.59 -7.68
N TRP A 481 2.11 26.92 -6.55
CA TRP A 481 2.23 25.47 -6.51
C TRP A 481 0.88 24.77 -6.70
N GLY A 482 0.77 23.99 -7.76
CA GLY A 482 -0.38 23.16 -8.11
C GLY A 482 -0.08 22.38 -9.39
N LYS A 483 -0.97 21.47 -9.79
CA LYS A 483 -0.86 20.74 -11.06
C LYS A 483 -0.98 21.73 -12.22
N LYS A 484 -0.12 21.61 -13.23
CA LYS A 484 -0.20 22.44 -14.44
C LYS A 484 -1.16 21.83 -15.46
N ASP A 485 -1.72 22.64 -16.35
CA ASP A 485 -2.68 22.21 -17.37
C ASP A 485 -2.10 21.18 -18.35
N ASP A 486 -0.79 21.24 -18.60
CA ASP A 486 -0.03 20.36 -19.49
C ASP A 486 0.67 19.19 -18.77
N GLU A 487 0.51 19.09 -17.45
CA GLU A 487 1.18 18.10 -16.61
C GLU A 487 0.22 16.95 -16.27
N ASP A 488 0.59 15.71 -16.62
CA ASP A 488 -0.17 14.55 -16.18
C ASP A 488 -0.04 14.33 -14.66
N GLU A 489 -0.97 13.58 -14.06
CA GLU A 489 -0.97 13.41 -12.60
C GLU A 489 0.27 12.64 -12.10
N LEU A 490 0.86 11.77 -12.91
CA LEU A 490 2.06 11.02 -12.53
C LEU A 490 3.28 11.95 -12.44
N ALA A 491 3.41 12.87 -13.40
CA ALA A 491 4.41 13.93 -13.41
C ALA A 491 4.21 14.88 -12.22
N PHE A 492 2.97 15.25 -11.90
CA PHE A 492 2.67 16.07 -10.74
C PHE A 492 2.97 15.36 -9.41
N LYS A 493 2.60 14.07 -9.27
CA LYS A 493 2.98 13.22 -8.12
C LYS A 493 4.50 13.13 -7.97
N ARG A 494 5.21 12.93 -9.07
CA ARG A 494 6.68 12.96 -9.11
C ARG A 494 7.24 14.29 -8.63
N ARG A 495 6.68 15.41 -9.08
CA ARG A 495 7.11 16.74 -8.67
C ARG A 495 6.83 17.01 -7.19
N CYS A 496 5.68 16.57 -6.67
CA CYS A 496 5.36 16.63 -5.24
C CYS A 496 6.33 15.80 -4.40
N MET A 497 6.66 14.59 -4.85
CA MET A 497 7.60 13.71 -4.16
C MET A 497 9.01 14.32 -4.12
N LEU A 498 9.51 14.79 -5.26
CA LEU A 498 10.83 15.43 -5.34
C LEU A 498 10.90 16.71 -4.50
N MET A 499 9.82 17.49 -4.46
CA MET A 499 9.74 18.68 -3.62
C MET A 499 9.68 18.34 -2.14
N ALA A 500 8.93 17.32 -1.75
CA ALA A 500 8.89 16.85 -0.36
C ALA A 500 10.28 16.40 0.11
N MET A 501 11.00 15.65 -0.73
CA MET A 501 12.39 15.26 -0.46
C MET A 501 13.30 16.47 -0.30
N HIS A 502 13.12 17.50 -1.13
CA HIS A 502 13.86 18.75 -1.02
C HIS A 502 13.56 19.50 0.30
N MET A 503 12.28 19.63 0.65
CA MET A 503 11.83 20.31 1.87
C MET A 503 12.28 19.59 3.15
N MET A 504 12.44 18.27 3.09
CA MET A 504 12.87 17.45 4.23
C MET A 504 14.40 17.41 4.42
N ARG A 505 15.20 18.04 3.55
CA ARG A 505 16.66 18.09 3.73
C ARG A 505 17.04 19.02 4.89
N PRO A 506 18.01 18.64 5.74
CA PRO A 506 18.50 19.49 6.81
C PRO A 506 19.02 20.83 6.27
N GLN A 507 18.53 21.95 6.78
CA GLN A 507 19.13 23.24 6.44
C GLN A 507 20.48 23.39 7.15
N ASN A 508 21.58 23.31 6.39
CA ASN A 508 22.87 23.81 6.83
C ASN A 508 22.75 25.33 7.08
N LYS A 509 22.43 25.72 8.32
CA LYS A 509 22.54 27.09 8.78
C LYS A 509 24.03 27.47 8.79
N VAL A 510 24.55 27.85 7.62
CA VAL A 510 25.76 28.66 7.55
C VAL A 510 25.44 29.95 8.30
N LYS A 511 25.85 30.02 9.57
CA LYS A 511 25.89 31.27 10.31
C LYS A 511 26.83 32.19 9.51
N ARG A 512 26.26 33.05 8.66
CA ARG A 512 26.93 34.28 8.24
C ARG A 512 27.23 35.06 9.51
N LYS A 513 28.45 34.90 10.04
CA LYS A 513 28.98 35.85 11.00
C LYS A 513 28.95 37.22 10.32
N ARG A 514 28.20 38.14 10.92
CA ARG A 514 28.25 39.57 10.62
C ARG A 514 29.63 40.11 10.90
#